data_AF-A0A7G2LRU5-F1
#
_entry.id   AF-A0A7G2LRU5-F1
#
_cell.length_a   1.000
_cell.length_b   1.000
_cell.length_c   1.000
_cell.angle_alpha   90.00
_cell.angle_beta   90.00
_cell.angle_gamma   90.00
#
_symmetry.space_group_name_H-M   'P 1'
#
loop_
_entity.id
_entity.type
_entity.pdbx_description
1 polymer ?
#
loop_
_entity_poly.entity_id
_entity_poly.type
_entity_poly.pdbx_seq_one_letter_code
_entity_poly.pdbx_strand_id
1 'polypeptide(L)' 'LCVSDKPLHGELKLPGMASDFYKSQVARHLMIGIRAMELLRRMPLERIHSRKLRSFDETAFL' A
#
# COMPACT_ATOMS: atom_id res chain seq x y z
N LEU A 1 -0.47 0.33 3.87
CA LEU A 1 0.21 0.81 5.10
C LEU A 1 0.01 -0.23 6.19
N CYS A 2 0.98 -0.40 7.08
CA CYS A 2 0.93 -1.32 8.22
C CYS A 2 1.40 -0.57 9.45
N VAL A 3 0.67 -0.69 10.56
CA VAL A 3 0.99 0.01 11.80
C VAL A 3 2.33 -0.51 12.34
N SER A 4 3.32 0.38 12.40
CA SER A 4 4.64 0.06 12.93
C SER A 4 4.73 0.28 14.43
N ASP A 5 4.00 1.23 14.98
CA ASP A 5 4.14 1.75 16.33
C ASP A 5 2.89 2.55 16.73
N LYS A 6 2.74 2.87 18.03
CA LYS A 6 1.63 3.68 18.55
C LYS A 6 2.17 4.82 19.43
N PRO A 7 2.67 5.91 18.84
CA PRO A 7 3.32 6.98 19.59
C PRO A 7 2.39 7.64 20.62
N LEU A 8 1.11 7.81 20.31
CA LEU A 8 0.12 8.37 21.23
C LEU A 8 -0.21 7.47 22.44
N HIS A 9 0.25 6.22 22.43
CA HIS A 9 0.07 5.25 23.51
C HIS A 9 1.42 4.90 24.18
N GLY A 10 2.50 5.64 23.89
CA GLY A 10 3.83 5.38 24.44
C GLY A 10 4.56 4.17 23.83
N GLU A 11 3.97 3.49 22.85
CA GLU A 11 4.58 2.34 22.16
C GLU A 11 5.43 2.82 20.98
N LEU A 12 6.45 3.66 21.24
CA LEU A 12 7.36 4.15 20.21
C LEU A 12 8.34 3.04 19.79
N LYS A 13 8.53 2.85 18.48
CA LYS A 13 9.58 1.97 17.99
C LYS A 13 10.95 2.62 18.15
N LEU A 14 11.85 1.96 18.89
CA LEU A 14 13.26 2.34 18.94
C LEU A 14 14.05 1.72 17.77
N PRO A 15 15.10 2.40 17.26
CA PRO A 15 16.02 1.82 16.29
C PRO A 15 16.60 0.50 16.80
N GLY A 16 16.48 -0.58 16.00
CA GLY A 16 17.00 -1.91 16.36
C GLY A 16 15.99 -2.88 16.99
N MET A 17 14.78 -2.43 17.37
CA MET A 17 13.73 -3.31 17.92
C MET A 17 12.92 -4.02 16.82
N ALA A 18 13.61 -4.70 15.90
CA ALA A 18 12.95 -5.58 14.92
C ALA A 18 12.50 -6.86 15.61
N SER A 19 11.40 -6.79 16.37
CA SER A 19 10.74 -7.96 16.93
C SER A 19 10.33 -8.93 15.82
N ASP A 20 10.25 -10.23 16.12
CA ASP A 20 9.79 -11.22 15.14
C ASP A 20 8.34 -10.96 14.69
N PHE A 21 7.55 -10.29 15.55
CA PHE A 21 6.26 -9.73 15.17
C PHE A 21 6.36 -8.69 14.05
N TYR A 22 7.34 -7.78 14.10
CA TYR A 22 7.56 -6.82 13.02
C TYR A 22 8.00 -7.51 11.73
N LYS A 23 8.92 -8.48 11.80
CA LYS A 23 9.39 -9.22 10.61
C LYS A 23 8.24 -9.96 9.92
N SER A 24 7.38 -10.64 10.68
CA SER A 24 6.20 -11.32 10.14
C SER A 24 5.17 -10.34 9.55
N GLN A 25 4.94 -9.19 10.20
CA GLN A 25 4.08 -8.12 9.67
C GLN A 25 4.61 -7.56 8.35
N VAL A 26 5.92 -7.30 8.24
CA VAL A 26 6.57 -6.80 7.02
C VAL A 26 6.42 -7.80 5.88
N ALA A 27 6.73 -9.08 6.12
CA ALA A 27 6.58 -10.14 5.12
C ALA A 27 5.13 -10.25 4.62
N ARG A 28 4.16 -10.25 5.55
CA ARG A 28 2.74 -10.29 5.18
C ARG A 28 2.30 -9.05 4.39
N HIS A 29 2.73 -7.86 4.80
CA HIS A 29 2.41 -6.61 4.10
C HIS A 29 2.92 -6.64 2.66
N LEU A 30 4.14 -7.14 2.45
CA LEU A 30 4.71 -7.33 1.12
C LEU A 30 3.86 -8.29 0.29
N MET A 31 3.49 -9.46 0.84
CA MET A 31 2.66 -10.44 0.12
C MET A 31 1.28 -9.89 -0.26
N ILE A 32 0.65 -9.10 0.61
CA ILE A 32 -0.61 -8.41 0.31
C ILE A 32 -0.41 -7.44 -0.87
N GLY A 33 0.67 -6.66 -0.85
CA GLY A 33 1.01 -5.73 -1.94
C GLY A 33 1.22 -6.46 -3.27
N ILE A 34 2.01 -7.53 -3.28
CA ILE A 34 2.23 -8.37 -4.47
C ILE A 34 0.89 -8.90 -5.01
N ARG A 35 0.05 -9.46 -4.14
CA ARG A 35 -1.25 -10.00 -4.56
C ARG A 35 -2.17 -8.91 -5.11
N ALA A 36 -2.17 -7.72 -4.52
CA ALA A 36 -2.91 -6.59 -5.05
C ALA A 36 -2.42 -6.21 -6.46
N MET A 37 -1.10 -6.18 -6.69
CA MET A 37 -0.54 -5.90 -8.02
C MET A 37 -0.90 -6.98 -9.04
N GLU A 38 -0.91 -8.26 -8.65
CA GLU A 38 -1.38 -9.35 -9.52
C GLU A 38 -2.85 -9.20 -9.91
N LEU A 39 -3.70 -8.79 -8.96
CA LEU A 39 -5.12 -8.53 -9.22
C LEU A 39 -5.29 -7.34 -10.16
N LEU A 40 -4.60 -6.23 -9.90
CA LEU A 40 -4.63 -5.04 -10.74
C LEU A 40 -4.15 -5.33 -12.16
N ARG A 41 -3.08 -6.12 -12.32
CA ARG A 41 -2.55 -6.53 -13.63
C ARG A 41 -3.55 -7.32 -14.47
N ARG A 42 -4.49 -8.03 -13.84
CA ARG A 42 -5.55 -8.78 -14.51
C ARG A 42 -6.79 -7.93 -14.82
N MET A 43 -6.86 -6.69 -14.32
CA MET A 43 -7.98 -5.80 -14.62
C MET A 43 -7.82 -5.20 -16.03
N PRO A 44 -8.93 -5.05 -16.78
CA PRO A 44 -8.93 -4.24 -18.01
C PRO A 44 -8.52 -2.79 -17.72
N LEU A 45 -7.87 -2.15 -18.70
CA LEU A 45 -7.35 -0.78 -18.59
C LEU A 45 -8.46 0.22 -18.23
N GLU A 46 -9.63 0.05 -18.83
CA GLU A 46 -10.83 0.87 -18.59
C GLU A 46 -11.43 0.72 -17.18
N ARG A 47 -11.04 -0.34 -16.45
CA ARG A 47 -11.48 -0.58 -15.06
C ARG A 47 -10.45 -0.08 -14.04
N ILE A 48 -9.16 -0.25 -14.32
CA ILE A 48 -8.10 0.23 -13.43
C ILE A 48 -7.96 1.76 -13.49
N HIS A 49 -8.00 2.36 -14.68
CA HIS A 49 -8.01 3.81 -14.87
C HIS A 49 -9.46 4.29 -14.96
N SER A 50 -9.90 5.03 -13.95
CA SER A 50 -11.26 5.60 -13.88
C SER A 50 -11.22 7.12 -13.98
N ARG A 51 -12.39 7.74 -14.07
CA ARG A 51 -12.48 9.20 -14.17
C ARG A 51 -12.16 9.98 -12.89
N LYS A 52 -11.79 9.29 -11.79
CA LYS A 52 -11.55 9.89 -10.46
C LYS A 52 -10.38 10.87 -10.40
N LEU A 53 -9.45 10.78 -11.36
CA LEU A 53 -8.29 11.66 -11.44
C LEU A 53 -8.40 12.71 -12.56
N ARG A 54 -9.52 12.76 -13.29
CA ARG A 54 -9.68 13.68 -14.43
C ARG A 54 -9.88 15.11 -13.96
N SER A 55 -9.17 16.04 -14.58
CA SER A 55 -9.43 17.48 -14.47
C SER A 55 -10.42 17.95 -15.54
N PHE A 56 -10.90 19.20 -15.41
CA PHE A 56 -11.71 19.83 -16.45
C PHE A 56 -10.94 20.04 -17.77
N ASP A 57 -9.66 20.41 -17.69
CA ASP A 57 -8.78 20.61 -18.86
C ASP A 57 -7.88 19.39 -19.14
N GLU A 58 -8.43 18.18 -19.03
CA GLU A 58 -7.64 16.95 -19.21
C GLU A 58 -7.20 16.72 -20.67
N THR A 59 -5.95 16.31 -20.86
CA THR A 59 -5.39 15.97 -22.18
C THR A 59 -5.92 14.63 -22.69
N ALA A 60 -6.05 14.46 -24.00
CA ALA A 60 -6.61 13.24 -24.62
C ALA A 60 -5.70 11.99 -24.58
N PHE A 61 -4.57 12.03 -23.87
CA PHE A 61 -3.62 10.91 -23.77
C PHE A 61 -3.79 10.15 -22.45
N LEU A 62 -3.52 8.84 -22.49
CA LEU A 62 -3.63 7.89 -21.37
C LEU A 62 -2.27 7.25 -21.07
#